data_AF-A0AAJ6EQJ2-F1
#
_entry.id   AF-A0AAJ6EQJ2-F1
#
_cell.length_a   1.000
_cell.length_b   1.000
_cell.length_c   1.000
_cell.angle_alpha   90.00
_cell.angle_beta   90.00
_cell.angle_gamma   90.00
#
_symmetry.space_group_name_H-M   'P 1'
#
loop_
_entity.id
_entity.type
_entity.pdbx_description
1 polymer ?
#
loop_
_entity_poly.entity_id
_entity_poly.type
_entity_poly.pdbx_seq_one_letter_code
_entity_poly.pdbx_strand_id
1 'polypeptide(L)'
;MSKVTVANMIDACTAANAARGTNAVERVCSGDTPLAIIVRREYCEPGISFVTPADLSQQLAYMRHPAGRIIPPHVHNPVSRQIHYTQEALFIKKGRLRVDFYDEQKQYLESRILRDGDVILLIEGGHGFEVLEEIEMIEVKQGPYAGDKDKTRFDGIDRNLVRVVG
;
A
#
# COMPACT_ATOMS: atom_id res chain seq x y z
N MET A 1 -15.86 -20.17 -14.30
CA MET A 1 -14.47 -20.67 -14.17
C MET A 1 -13.58 -19.91 -15.13
N SER A 2 -12.88 -18.89 -14.64
CA SER A 2 -11.58 -18.50 -15.17
C SER A 2 -10.75 -18.15 -13.94
N LYS A 3 -9.76 -19.00 -13.64
CA LYS A 3 -8.73 -18.68 -12.67
C LYS A 3 -7.96 -17.50 -13.25
N VAL A 4 -8.23 -16.29 -12.77
CA VAL A 4 -7.23 -15.23 -12.84
C VAL A 4 -6.22 -15.62 -11.77
N THR A 5 -5.23 -16.38 -12.20
CA THR A 5 -4.19 -16.94 -11.34
C THR A 5 -3.27 -15.80 -10.91
N VAL A 6 -2.77 -15.87 -9.68
CA VAL A 6 -1.71 -15.06 -9.05
C VAL A 6 -0.52 -14.78 -10.00
N ALA A 7 -0.33 -15.60 -11.05
CA ALA A 7 0.61 -15.38 -12.16
C ALA A 7 0.56 -13.98 -12.81
N ASN A 8 -0.60 -13.29 -12.87
CA ASN A 8 -0.68 -11.93 -13.44
C ASN A 8 -0.10 -10.83 -12.51
N MET A 9 0.17 -11.14 -11.23
CA MET A 9 0.86 -10.21 -10.33
C MET A 9 2.39 -10.29 -10.44
N ILE A 10 2.93 -11.45 -10.84
CA ILE A 10 4.38 -11.72 -10.95
C ILE A 10 5.01 -10.91 -12.09
N ASP A 11 4.36 -10.94 -13.26
CA ASP A 11 4.77 -10.13 -14.41
C ASP A 11 4.57 -8.63 -14.14
N ALA A 12 3.62 -8.25 -13.27
CA ALA A 12 3.37 -6.86 -12.91
C ALA A 12 4.38 -6.31 -11.90
N CYS A 13 4.82 -7.07 -10.88
CA CYS A 13 5.82 -6.59 -9.90
C CYS A 13 7.21 -6.44 -10.56
N THR A 14 7.56 -7.33 -11.50
CA THR A 14 8.86 -7.30 -12.21
C THR A 14 8.89 -6.36 -13.42
N ALA A 15 7.80 -6.27 -14.20
CA ALA A 15 7.74 -5.36 -15.37
C ALA A 15 7.33 -3.92 -15.02
N ALA A 16 6.63 -3.66 -13.91
CA ALA A 16 6.25 -2.30 -13.52
C ALA A 16 7.46 -1.42 -13.17
N ASN A 17 8.55 -2.00 -12.68
CA ASN A 17 9.79 -1.26 -12.41
C ASN A 17 10.55 -0.85 -13.71
N ALA A 18 10.22 -1.44 -14.86
CA ALA A 18 11.00 -1.24 -16.09
C ALA A 18 10.28 -0.43 -17.19
N ALA A 19 8.95 -0.28 -17.16
CA ALA A 19 8.21 0.08 -18.39
C ALA A 19 7.36 1.37 -18.37
N ARG A 20 7.28 2.13 -17.27
CA ARG A 20 6.51 3.40 -17.28
C ARG A 20 7.29 4.50 -16.58
N GLY A 21 7.56 5.58 -17.32
CA GLY A 21 8.24 6.76 -16.80
C GLY A 21 7.43 7.44 -15.71
N THR A 22 7.59 6.98 -14.48
CA THR A 22 7.70 7.73 -13.21
C THR A 22 7.92 6.66 -12.11
N ASN A 23 9.10 6.62 -11.50
CA ASN A 23 9.45 5.73 -10.36
C ASN A 23 8.66 6.05 -9.06
N ALA A 24 7.48 6.65 -9.17
CA ALA A 24 6.75 7.26 -8.07
C ALA A 24 5.61 6.37 -7.53
N VAL A 25 5.40 5.17 -8.09
CA VAL A 25 4.55 4.13 -7.46
C VAL A 25 5.40 2.89 -7.26
N GLU A 26 5.67 2.54 -6.01
CA GLU A 26 6.44 1.35 -5.64
C GLU A 26 5.52 0.22 -5.21
N ARG A 27 5.94 -1.01 -5.53
CA ARG A 27 5.31 -2.24 -5.06
C ARG A 27 6.33 -3.01 -4.24
N VAL A 28 5.95 -3.39 -3.03
CA VAL A 28 6.74 -4.25 -2.14
C VAL A 28 6.10 -5.63 -2.15
N CYS A 29 6.86 -6.66 -2.52
CA CYS A 29 6.38 -8.02 -2.75
C CYS A 29 7.26 -9.01 -1.95
N SER A 30 6.68 -10.05 -1.34
CA SER A 30 7.40 -11.25 -0.86
C SER A 30 7.08 -12.40 -1.80
N GLY A 31 8.00 -12.71 -2.72
CA GLY A 31 7.67 -13.56 -3.86
C GLY A 31 6.47 -12.98 -4.63
N ASP A 32 5.36 -13.71 -4.66
CA ASP A 32 4.14 -13.32 -5.36
C ASP A 32 3.14 -12.57 -4.46
N THR A 33 3.40 -12.51 -3.15
CA THR A 33 2.51 -11.88 -2.17
C THR A 33 2.75 -10.37 -2.11
N PRO A 34 1.74 -9.53 -2.43
CA PRO A 34 1.86 -8.08 -2.32
C PRO A 34 1.81 -7.64 -0.85
N LEU A 35 2.88 -7.02 -0.35
CA LEU A 35 2.94 -6.50 1.01
C LEU A 35 2.43 -5.06 1.09
N ALA A 36 2.83 -4.23 0.13
CA ALA A 36 2.44 -2.83 0.10
C ALA A 36 2.52 -2.20 -1.29
N ILE A 37 1.76 -1.10 -1.44
CA ILE A 37 1.88 -0.17 -2.55
C ILE A 37 2.17 1.21 -1.97
N ILE A 38 3.25 1.87 -2.41
CA ILE A 38 3.59 3.22 -2.01
C ILE A 38 3.36 4.16 -3.20
N VAL A 39 2.50 5.15 -3.04
CA VAL A 39 2.36 6.27 -3.97
C VAL A 39 3.16 7.44 -3.41
N ARG A 40 4.27 7.75 -4.08
CA ARG A 40 5.15 8.85 -3.72
C ARG A 40 4.49 10.18 -3.99
N ARG A 41 4.85 11.18 -3.20
CA ARG A 41 4.41 12.58 -3.37
C ARG A 41 4.55 13.07 -4.81
N GLU A 42 5.59 12.66 -5.52
CA GLU A 42 5.89 13.09 -6.88
C GLU A 42 4.99 12.43 -7.95
N TYR A 43 4.19 11.43 -7.59
CA TYR A 43 3.30 10.75 -8.54
C TYR A 43 2.23 11.71 -9.06
N CYS A 44 2.15 11.85 -10.38
CA CYS A 44 1.38 12.92 -11.00
C CYS A 44 0.88 12.54 -12.40
N GLU A 45 -0.19 11.75 -12.47
CA GLU A 45 -0.80 11.30 -13.74
C GLU A 45 -2.16 11.99 -13.99
N PRO A 46 -2.47 12.45 -15.22
CA PRO A 46 -3.79 13.00 -15.51
C PRO A 46 -4.87 11.92 -15.49
N GLY A 47 -6.07 12.28 -15.04
CA GLY A 47 -7.22 11.37 -15.00
C GLY A 47 -7.30 10.59 -13.68
N ILE A 48 -7.71 9.32 -13.78
CA ILE A 48 -7.86 8.41 -12.64
C ILE A 48 -6.91 7.23 -12.87
N SER A 49 -6.05 6.97 -11.89
CA SER A 49 -5.10 5.87 -11.90
C SER A 49 -5.36 4.98 -10.69
N PHE A 50 -5.98 3.82 -10.90
CA PHE A 50 -6.03 2.77 -9.89
C PHE A 50 -4.65 2.15 -9.76
N VAL A 51 -4.04 2.26 -8.58
CA VAL A 51 -2.73 1.67 -8.31
C VAL A 51 -2.86 0.24 -7.76
N THR A 52 -4.07 -0.10 -7.28
CA THR A 52 -4.47 -1.42 -6.80
C THR A 52 -5.04 -2.32 -7.91
N PRO A 53 -4.75 -3.63 -7.89
CA PRO A 53 -5.52 -4.64 -8.61
C PRO A 53 -7.00 -4.66 -8.18
N ALA A 54 -7.90 -4.98 -9.11
CA ALA A 54 -9.35 -4.88 -8.90
C ALA A 54 -9.93 -5.91 -7.91
N ASP A 55 -9.16 -6.94 -7.58
CA ASP A 55 -9.50 -8.01 -6.64
C ASP A 55 -9.09 -7.72 -5.19
N LEU A 56 -8.30 -6.67 -4.94
CA LEU A 56 -8.01 -6.24 -3.56
C LEU A 56 -9.27 -5.71 -2.87
N SER A 57 -9.42 -6.09 -1.61
CA SER A 57 -10.56 -5.72 -0.78
C SER A 57 -10.61 -4.21 -0.49
N GLN A 58 -9.45 -3.52 -0.47
CA GLN A 58 -9.35 -2.07 -0.44
C GLN A 58 -8.72 -1.54 -1.75
N GLN A 59 -9.36 -0.53 -2.35
CA GLN A 59 -8.90 0.09 -3.60
C GLN A 59 -8.25 1.43 -3.29
N LEU A 60 -7.12 1.71 -3.95
CA LEU A 60 -6.44 3.01 -3.90
C LEU A 60 -6.32 3.56 -5.33
N ALA A 61 -6.78 4.79 -5.51
CA ALA A 61 -6.69 5.50 -6.77
C ALA A 61 -6.14 6.91 -6.57
N TYR A 62 -5.22 7.31 -7.43
CA TYR A 62 -4.81 8.70 -7.60
C TYR A 62 -5.71 9.36 -8.64
N MET A 63 -6.08 10.62 -8.41
CA MET A 63 -6.94 11.36 -9.33
C MET A 63 -6.43 12.78 -9.52
N ARG A 64 -6.22 13.19 -10.78
CA ARG A 64 -5.87 14.57 -11.16
C ARG A 64 -6.73 15.03 -12.33
N HIS A 65 -7.58 16.02 -12.09
CA HIS A 65 -8.42 16.62 -13.11
C HIS A 65 -8.10 18.10 -13.31
N PRO A 66 -8.23 18.63 -14.54
CA PRO A 66 -8.13 20.06 -14.77
C PRO A 66 -9.30 20.80 -14.09
N ALA A 67 -9.10 22.08 -13.80
CA ALA A 67 -10.15 22.95 -13.30
C ALA A 67 -11.38 22.94 -14.24
N GLY A 68 -12.58 22.91 -13.66
CA GLY A 68 -13.84 22.86 -14.39
C GLY A 68 -14.31 21.45 -14.80
N ARG A 69 -13.52 20.39 -14.55
CA ARG A 69 -14.00 19.01 -14.76
C ARG A 69 -15.14 18.70 -13.78
N ILE A 70 -16.28 18.26 -14.33
CA ILE A 70 -17.42 17.76 -13.54
C ILE A 70 -17.31 16.24 -13.42
N ILE A 71 -17.36 15.74 -12.17
CA ILE A 71 -17.56 14.32 -11.86
C ILE A 71 -19.05 14.15 -11.56
N PRO A 72 -19.80 13.36 -12.37
CA PRO A 72 -21.24 13.19 -12.14
C PRO A 72 -21.55 12.61 -10.75
N PRO A 73 -22.60 13.09 -10.06
CA PRO A 73 -23.05 12.49 -8.81
C PRO A 73 -23.49 11.05 -9.04
N HIS A 74 -23.12 10.15 -8.14
CA HIS A 74 -23.49 8.74 -8.21
C HIS A 74 -23.58 8.14 -6.80
N VAL A 75 -24.30 7.02 -6.69
CA VAL A 75 -24.34 6.18 -5.48
C VAL A 75 -23.74 4.83 -5.81
N HIS A 76 -23.15 4.18 -4.81
CA HIS A 76 -22.63 2.82 -4.98
C HIS A 76 -23.76 1.81 -4.78
N ASN A 77 -23.80 0.81 -5.66
CA ASN A 77 -24.71 -0.31 -5.54
C ASN A 77 -24.32 -1.20 -4.35
N PRO A 78 -25.29 -1.82 -3.65
CA PRO A 78 -24.98 -2.83 -2.66
C PRO A 78 -24.29 -4.01 -3.33
N VAL A 79 -23.09 -4.35 -2.86
CA VAL A 79 -22.31 -5.49 -3.33
C VAL A 79 -21.74 -6.19 -2.12
N SER A 80 -22.08 -7.47 -1.96
CA SER A 80 -21.51 -8.33 -0.92
C SER A 80 -20.03 -8.59 -1.23
N ARG A 81 -19.18 -8.43 -0.22
CA ARG A 81 -17.73 -8.71 -0.30
C ARG A 81 -17.32 -9.53 0.91
N GLN A 82 -16.36 -10.40 0.71
CA GLN A 82 -15.71 -11.14 1.80
C GLN A 82 -14.34 -10.50 2.05
N ILE A 83 -14.04 -10.25 3.33
CA ILE A 83 -12.79 -9.63 3.77
C ILE A 83 -12.11 -10.64 4.69
N HIS A 84 -10.87 -10.99 4.35
CA HIS A 84 -10.09 -11.97 5.10
C HIS A 84 -9.11 -11.31 6.08
N TYR A 85 -8.57 -10.16 5.69
CA TYR A 85 -7.58 -9.41 6.44
C TYR A 85 -7.94 -7.92 6.44
N THR A 86 -7.51 -7.23 7.48
CA THR A 86 -7.63 -5.78 7.57
C THR A 86 -6.48 -5.13 6.80
N GLN A 87 -6.82 -4.45 5.71
CA GLN A 87 -5.90 -3.57 4.98
C GLN A 87 -5.94 -2.17 5.58
N GLU A 88 -4.85 -1.43 5.44
CA GLU A 88 -4.76 -0.06 5.95
C GLU A 88 -4.00 0.85 5.00
N ALA A 89 -4.49 2.07 4.84
CA ALA A 89 -3.82 3.12 4.10
C ALA A 89 -3.36 4.22 5.06
N LEU A 90 -2.09 4.61 4.97
CA LEU A 90 -1.51 5.72 5.72
C LEU A 90 -1.19 6.87 4.77
N PHE A 91 -1.62 8.07 5.15
CA PHE A 91 -1.33 9.32 4.46
C PHE A 91 -0.38 10.13 5.33
N ILE A 92 0.86 10.32 4.87
CA ILE A 92 1.87 11.07 5.63
C ILE A 92 1.65 12.56 5.41
N LYS A 93 1.14 13.26 6.43
CA LYS A 93 0.95 14.71 6.38
C LYS A 93 2.26 15.46 6.58
N LYS A 94 3.08 14.98 7.51
CA LYS A 94 4.36 15.57 7.93
C LYS A 94 5.23 14.50 8.59
N GLY A 95 6.53 14.57 8.43
CA GLY A 95 7.52 13.77 9.14
C GLY A 95 8.18 12.70 8.29
N ARG A 96 8.90 11.80 8.97
CA ARG A 96 9.68 10.75 8.35
C ARG A 96 9.47 9.42 9.07
N LEU A 97 8.90 8.46 8.35
CA LEU A 97 8.57 7.14 8.87
C LEU A 97 9.41 6.08 8.18
N ARG A 98 10.04 5.18 8.93
CA ARG A 98 10.50 3.92 8.37
C ARG A 98 9.40 2.89 8.53
N VAL A 99 9.10 2.17 7.46
CA VAL A 99 8.28 0.96 7.49
C VAL A 99 9.19 -0.24 7.25
N ASP A 100 9.07 -1.26 8.10
CA ASP A 100 9.79 -2.52 8.03
C ASP A 100 8.82 -3.61 7.59
N PHE A 101 9.14 -4.35 6.52
CA PHE A 101 8.26 -5.37 5.96
C PHE A 101 8.71 -6.78 6.35
N TYR A 102 7.72 -7.62 6.64
CA TYR A 102 7.91 -9.01 7.03
C TYR A 102 6.99 -9.92 6.22
N ASP A 103 7.44 -11.15 5.95
CA ASP A 103 6.58 -12.18 5.37
C ASP A 103 5.61 -12.78 6.41
N GLU A 104 4.80 -13.76 5.97
CA GLU A 104 3.85 -14.48 6.83
C GLU A 104 4.53 -15.30 7.94
N GLN A 105 5.80 -15.66 7.76
CA GLN A 105 6.64 -16.33 8.76
C GLN A 105 7.33 -15.34 9.69
N LYS A 106 6.95 -14.06 9.63
CA LYS A 106 7.49 -12.96 10.44
C LYS A 106 8.98 -12.72 10.20
N GLN A 107 9.52 -13.15 9.07
CA GLN A 107 10.90 -12.90 8.69
C GLN A 107 11.01 -11.53 8.04
N TYR A 108 12.02 -10.76 8.46
CA TYR A 108 12.29 -9.44 7.90
C TYR A 108 12.76 -9.54 6.45
N LEU A 109 12.26 -8.63 5.61
CA LEU A 109 12.60 -8.57 4.18
C LEU A 109 13.40 -7.32 3.85
N GLU A 110 12.82 -6.14 4.05
CA GLU A 110 13.40 -4.85 3.72
C GLU A 110 12.59 -3.71 4.34
N SER A 111 13.12 -2.49 4.24
CA SER A 111 12.45 -1.29 4.74
C SER A 111 12.31 -0.23 3.66
N ARG A 112 11.30 0.63 3.82
CA ARG A 112 11.12 1.87 3.05
C ARG A 112 11.04 3.07 3.99
N ILE A 113 11.43 4.22 3.48
CA ILE A 113 11.22 5.50 4.17
C ILE A 113 10.08 6.23 3.48
N LEU A 114 9.05 6.58 4.24
CA LEU A 114 7.96 7.45 3.82
C LEU A 114 8.22 8.87 4.32
N ARG A 115 7.82 9.86 3.52
CA ARG A 115 7.97 11.29 3.81
C ARG A 115 6.66 12.04 3.58
N ASP A 116 6.63 13.32 3.92
CA ASP A 116 5.52 14.23 3.64
C ASP A 116 4.93 14.03 2.24
N GLY A 117 3.63 13.80 2.17
CA GLY A 117 2.88 13.62 0.93
C GLY A 117 2.87 12.20 0.37
N ASP A 118 3.67 11.27 0.93
CA ASP A 118 3.59 9.86 0.54
C ASP A 118 2.31 9.21 1.09
N VAL A 119 1.81 8.26 0.33
CA VAL A 119 0.71 7.37 0.73
C VAL A 119 1.18 5.93 0.63
N ILE A 120 0.90 5.11 1.64
CA ILE A 120 1.14 3.67 1.60
C ILE A 120 -0.18 2.93 1.82
N LEU A 121 -0.43 1.91 1.00
CA LEU A 121 -1.43 0.88 1.27
C LEU A 121 -0.70 -0.39 1.72
N LEU A 122 -1.01 -0.87 2.93
CA LEU A 122 -0.54 -2.13 3.49
C LEU A 122 -1.57 -3.22 3.21
N ILE A 123 -1.11 -4.32 2.61
CA ILE A 123 -1.97 -5.32 1.96
C ILE A 123 -1.93 -6.65 2.71
N GLU A 124 -0.77 -7.32 2.69
CA GLU A 124 -0.53 -8.62 3.33
C GLU A 124 0.83 -8.66 4.04
N GLY A 125 1.08 -9.76 4.76
CA GLY A 125 2.28 -9.95 5.58
C GLY A 125 2.29 -9.09 6.85
N GLY A 126 3.49 -8.93 7.42
CA GLY A 126 3.72 -8.11 8.60
C GLY A 126 4.35 -6.78 8.25
N HIS A 127 4.07 -5.77 9.06
CA HIS A 127 4.79 -4.50 9.00
C HIS A 127 5.07 -3.97 10.41
N GLY A 128 6.16 -3.23 10.53
CA GLY A 128 6.53 -2.45 11.72
C GLY A 128 6.89 -1.03 11.33
N PHE A 129 6.90 -0.12 12.29
CA PHE A 129 7.23 1.27 12.06
C PHE A 129 8.28 1.77 13.03
N GLU A 130 9.18 2.63 12.53
CA GLU A 130 10.03 3.48 13.36
C GLU A 130 9.84 4.93 12.93
N VAL A 131 9.39 5.76 13.87
CA VAL A 131 9.26 7.21 13.67
C VAL A 131 10.66 7.81 13.73
N LEU A 132 11.19 8.25 12.58
CA LEU A 132 12.54 8.82 12.47
C LEU A 132 12.56 10.32 12.81
N GLU A 133 11.45 11.01 12.51
CA GLU A 133 11.21 12.42 12.81
C GLU A 133 9.74 12.57 13.23
N GLU A 134 9.40 13.63 13.98
CA GLU A 134 8.00 13.91 14.41
C GLU A 134 7.02 13.73 13.24
N ILE A 135 6.01 12.89 13.43
CA ILE A 135 5.11 12.46 12.37
C ILE A 135 3.66 12.86 12.64
N GLU A 136 3.01 13.36 11.59
CA GLU A 136 1.56 13.48 11.49
C GLU A 136 1.08 12.61 10.33
N MET A 137 0.11 11.75 10.58
CA MET A 137 -0.46 10.89 9.55
C MET A 137 -1.94 10.63 9.77
N ILE A 138 -2.65 10.32 8.68
CA ILE A 138 -4.04 9.84 8.71
C ILE A 138 -4.02 8.36 8.36
N GLU A 139 -4.75 7.56 9.11
CA GLU A 139 -4.95 6.15 8.85
C GLU A 139 -6.39 5.88 8.41
N VAL A 140 -6.54 5.07 7.36
CA VAL A 140 -7.83 4.53 6.90
C VAL A 140 -7.74 3.02 6.91
N LYS A 141 -8.44 2.37 7.84
CA LYS A 141 -8.54 0.91 7.91
C LYS A 141 -9.78 0.39 7.20
N GLN A 142 -9.65 -0.79 6.59
CA GLN A 142 -10.77 -1.56 6.10
C GLN A 142 -11.65 -2.04 7.28
N GLY A 143 -12.94 -1.75 7.21
CA GLY A 143 -13.92 -2.25 8.17
C GLY A 143 -14.57 -3.57 7.74
N PRO A 144 -15.33 -4.24 8.61
CA PRO A 144 -15.64 -3.83 9.99
C PRO A 144 -14.43 -3.95 10.93
N TYR A 145 -14.24 -2.97 11.81
CA TYR A 145 -13.10 -2.93 12.73
C TYR A 145 -13.25 -3.97 13.85
N ALA A 146 -12.26 -4.85 14.02
CA ALA A 146 -12.27 -5.89 15.06
C ALA A 146 -11.40 -5.57 16.27
N GLY A 147 -10.80 -4.37 16.32
CA GLY A 147 -10.01 -3.92 17.47
C GLY A 147 -8.67 -4.64 17.55
N ASP A 148 -8.31 -5.08 18.75
CA ASP A 148 -7.06 -5.82 18.98
C ASP A 148 -7.05 -7.21 18.32
N LYS A 149 -8.22 -7.72 17.91
CA LYS A 149 -8.32 -9.00 17.20
C LYS A 149 -7.78 -8.94 15.77
N ASP A 150 -7.57 -7.74 15.22
CA ASP A 150 -7.05 -7.55 13.85
C ASP A 150 -5.55 -7.83 13.73
N LYS A 151 -4.81 -7.97 14.84
CA LYS A 151 -3.35 -8.05 14.80
C LYS A 151 -2.75 -9.01 15.82
N THR A 152 -1.70 -9.70 15.38
CA THR A 152 -0.76 -10.40 16.25
C THR A 152 0.56 -9.65 16.26
N ARG A 153 1.08 -9.30 17.45
CA ARG A 153 2.37 -8.62 17.60
C ARG A 153 3.51 -9.63 17.70
N PHE A 154 4.70 -9.21 17.26
CA PHE A 154 5.93 -10.00 17.33
C PHE A 154 7.14 -9.06 17.38
N ASP A 155 8.30 -9.59 17.75
CA ASP A 155 9.56 -8.84 17.81
C ASP A 155 10.05 -8.52 16.40
N GLY A 156 10.37 -7.25 16.15
CA GLY A 156 10.88 -6.77 14.87
C GLY A 156 12.38 -6.99 14.69
N ILE A 157 12.88 -6.59 13.52
CA ILE A 157 14.30 -6.57 13.19
C ILE A 157 15.09 -5.65 14.13
N ASP A 158 16.34 -6.01 14.44
CA ASP A 158 17.27 -5.12 15.12
C ASP A 158 17.59 -3.92 14.22
N ARG A 159 17.54 -2.71 14.79
CA ARG A 159 17.78 -1.45 14.08
C ARG A 159 19.10 -1.42 13.30
N ASN A 160 20.13 -2.10 13.79
CA ASN A 160 21.46 -2.16 13.16
C ASN A 160 21.51 -3.10 11.95
N LEU A 161 20.50 -3.95 11.77
CA LEU A 161 20.40 -4.91 10.67
C LEU A 161 19.40 -4.46 9.58
N VAL A 162 18.77 -3.30 9.78
CA VAL A 162 17.79 -2.73 8.86
C VAL A 162 18.43 -2.43 7.51
N ARG A 163 17.79 -2.92 6.44
CA ARG A 163 18.13 -2.61 5.04
C ARG A 163 17.04 -1.73 4.43
N VAL A 164 17.33 -0.43 4.32
CA VAL A 164 16.47 0.50 3.58
C VAL A 164 16.76 0.37 2.09
N VAL A 165 15.70 0.20 1.30
CA VAL A 165 15.74 0.17 -0.17
C VAL A 165 14.94 1.36 -0.69
N GLY A 166 15.28 1.89 -1.87
CA GLY A 166 14.66 3.08 -2.45
C GLY A 166 15.49 4.34 -2.23
#